data_AF-A0A2I9EBC2-F1
#
_entry.id   AF-A0A2I9EBC2-F1
#
_cell.length_a   1.000
_cell.length_b   1.000
_cell.length_c   1.000
_cell.angle_alpha   90.00
_cell.angle_beta   90.00
_cell.angle_gamma   90.00
#
_symmetry.space_group_name_H-M   'P 1'
#
loop_
_entity.id
_entity.type
_entity.pdbx_description
1 polymer ?
#
loop_
_entity_poly.entity_id
_entity_poly.type
_entity_poly.pdbx_seq_one_letter_code
_entity_poly.pdbx_strand_id
1 'polypeptide(L)' 'MKNIYDAPTQSAAKAALEDFAEKWEHKYSYAIKSWRDNWEELTTFYEFPLEIRKIIYTTNLIENLNGKIR' A
#
# COMPACT_ATOMS: atom_id res chain seq x y z
N MET A 1 3.69 0.43 6.46
CA MET A 1 2.68 0.51 5.38
C MET A 1 2.26 1.93 5.04
N LYS A 2 1.82 2.80 5.98
CA LYS A 2 1.44 4.20 5.63
C LYS A 2 2.48 4.94 4.78
N ASN A 3 3.76 4.83 5.14
CA ASN A 3 4.86 5.43 4.38
C ASN A 3 5.01 4.90 2.93
N ILE A 4 4.50 3.71 2.63
CA ILE A 4 4.49 3.14 1.27
C ILE A 4 3.40 3.80 0.43
N TYR A 5 2.25 4.16 1.02
CA TYR A 5 1.12 4.79 0.32
C TYR A 5 1.25 6.32 0.20
N ASP A 6 1.83 6.96 1.20
CA ASP A 6 2.02 8.42 1.25
C ASP A 6 3.33 8.90 0.59
N ALA A 7 4.15 7.99 0.06
CA ALA A 7 5.39 8.37 -0.61
C ALA A 7 5.09 9.24 -1.85
N PRO A 8 5.98 10.18 -2.23
CA PRO A 8 5.73 11.06 -3.37
C PRO A 8 5.85 10.33 -4.72
N THR A 9 6.69 9.30 -4.79
CA THR A 9 6.99 8.54 -6.01
C THR A 9 7.02 7.04 -5.73
N GLN A 10 6.81 6.22 -6.77
CA GLN A 10 6.91 4.77 -6.68
C GLN A 10 8.31 4.31 -6.22
N SER A 11 9.37 5.02 -6.62
CA SER A 11 10.73 4.74 -6.15
C SER A 11 10.88 4.99 -4.64
N ALA A 12 10.33 6.10 -4.12
CA ALA A 12 10.33 6.37 -2.69
C ALA A 12 9.45 5.36 -1.92
N ALA A 13 8.34 4.92 -2.52
CA ALA A 13 7.49 3.86 -1.96
C ALA A 13 8.26 2.54 -1.85
N LYS A 14 9.09 2.21 -2.85
CA LYS A 14 9.90 1.00 -2.85
C LYS A 14 10.95 1.03 -1.73
N ALA A 15 11.62 2.16 -1.54
CA ALA A 15 12.52 2.34 -0.39
C ALA A 15 11.77 2.15 0.94
N ALA A 16 10.58 2.75 1.07
CA ALA A 16 9.75 2.57 2.26
C ALA A 16 9.26 1.12 2.47
N LEU A 17 9.11 0.33 1.40
CA LEU A 17 8.83 -1.10 1.51
C LEU A 17 10.04 -1.88 2.03
N GLU A 18 11.24 -1.55 1.60
CA GLU A 18 12.47 -2.19 2.12
C GLU A 18 12.71 -1.85 3.59
N ASP A 19 12.55 -0.58 3.99
CA ASP A 19 12.61 -0.18 5.42
C ASP A 19 11.56 -0.93 6.26
N PHE A 20 10.37 -1.16 5.68
CA PHE A 20 9.31 -1.92 6.33
C PHE A 20 9.67 -3.41 6.42
N ALA A 21 10.28 -3.98 5.39
CA ALA A 21 10.75 -5.35 5.35
C ALA A 21 11.83 -5.61 6.42
N GLU A 22 12.84 -4.74 6.53
CA GLU A 22 13.90 -4.87 7.55
C GLU A 22 13.32 -5.03 8.95
N LYS A 23 12.26 -4.28 9.26
CA LYS A 23 11.63 -4.31 10.58
C LYS A 23 10.71 -5.53 10.79
N TRP A 24 10.05 -6.03 9.74
CA TRP A 24 8.90 -6.93 9.90
C TRP A 24 9.03 -8.29 9.19
N GLU A 25 9.97 -8.46 8.28
CA GLU A 25 10.11 -9.68 7.48
C GLU A 25 10.37 -10.91 8.34
N HIS A 26 11.14 -10.77 9.43
CA HIS A 26 11.40 -11.86 10.38
C HIS A 26 10.12 -12.42 11.04
N LYS A 27 9.06 -11.61 11.15
CA LYS A 27 7.80 -11.98 11.80
C LYS A 27 6.68 -12.25 10.80
N TYR A 28 6.69 -11.56 9.65
CA TYR A 28 5.62 -11.54 8.66
C TYR A 28 6.16 -11.75 7.24
N SER A 29 7.04 -12.72 7.05
CA SER A 29 7.72 -13.01 5.77
C SER A 29 6.76 -13.19 4.59
N TYR A 30 5.64 -13.91 4.79
CA TYR A 30 4.63 -14.09 3.75
C TYR A 30 3.95 -12.78 3.33
N ALA A 31 3.71 -11.87 4.27
CA ALA A 31 3.12 -10.57 3.95
C ALA A 31 4.09 -9.72 3.14
N ILE A 32 5.37 -9.69 3.53
CA ILE A 32 6.42 -8.98 2.79
C ILE A 32 6.61 -9.58 1.40
N LYS A 33 6.64 -10.91 1.28
CA LYS A 33 6.71 -11.61 0.00
C LYS A 33 5.53 -11.24 -0.91
N SER A 34 4.31 -11.26 -0.38
CA SER A 34 3.12 -10.86 -1.15
C SER A 34 3.22 -9.42 -1.65
N TRP A 35 3.73 -8.49 -0.84
CA TRP A 35 3.97 -7.11 -1.27
C TRP A 35 4.99 -7.00 -2.41
N ARG A 36 6.09 -7.76 -2.33
CA ARG A 36 7.12 -7.78 -3.38
C ARG A 36 6.62 -8.46 -4.66
N ASP A 37 5.89 -9.56 -4.54
CA ASP A 37 5.35 -10.32 -5.67
C ASP A 37 4.29 -9.53 -6.46
N ASN A 38 3.46 -8.73 -5.77
CA ASN A 38 2.36 -7.97 -6.36
C ASN A 38 2.69 -6.47 -6.47
N TRP A 39 3.99 -6.11 -6.46
CA TRP A 39 4.42 -4.71 -6.35
C TRP A 39 3.85 -3.84 -7.47
N GLU A 40 3.87 -4.32 -8.71
CA GLU A 40 3.41 -3.57 -9.87
C GLU A 40 1.91 -3.27 -9.78
N GLU A 41 1.07 -4.27 -9.46
CA GLU A 41 -0.37 -4.04 -9.30
C GLU A 41 -0.69 -3.13 -8.10
N LEU A 42 0.00 -3.34 -6.98
CA LEU A 42 -0.23 -2.57 -5.74
C LEU A 42 0.23 -1.12 -5.86
N THR A 43 1.05 -0.78 -6.86
CA THR A 43 1.60 0.56 -7.04
C THR A 43 1.16 1.27 -8.31
N THR A 44 0.29 0.67 -9.13
CA THR A 44 -0.32 1.35 -10.30
C THR A 44 -0.99 2.68 -9.92
N PHE A 45 -1.48 2.81 -8.68
CA PHE A 45 -2.10 4.06 -8.24
C PHE A 45 -1.15 5.28 -8.26
N TYR A 46 0.17 5.07 -8.30
CA TYR A 46 1.16 6.13 -8.45
C TYR A 46 1.07 6.87 -9.79
N GLU A 47 0.44 6.28 -10.80
CA GLU A 47 0.20 6.91 -12.10
C GLU A 47 -0.84 8.05 -12.02
N PHE A 48 -1.66 8.09 -10.97
CA PHE A 48 -2.65 9.13 -10.77
C PHE A 48 -2.09 10.34 -10.01
N PRO A 49 -2.71 11.54 -10.17
CA PRO A 49 -2.42 12.70 -9.34
C PRO A 49 -2.65 12.43 -7.86
N LEU A 50 -1.91 13.13 -6.99
CA LEU A 50 -1.94 12.94 -5.53
C LEU A 50 -3.36 13.00 -4.93
N GLU A 51 -4.19 13.90 -5.45
CA GLU A 51 -5.58 14.10 -5.04
C GLU A 51 -6.43 12.83 -5.24
N ILE A 52 -6.16 12.08 -6.31
CA ILE A 52 -6.85 10.83 -6.65
C ILE A 52 -6.29 9.66 -5.85
N ARG A 53 -4.96 9.63 -5.61
CA ARG A 53 -4.32 8.56 -4.83
C ARG A 53 -4.99 8.36 -3.47
N LYS A 54 -5.25 9.48 -2.76
CA LYS A 54 -5.87 9.46 -1.43
C LYS A 54 -7.27 8.84 -1.43
N ILE A 55 -8.03 9.01 -2.51
CA ILE A 55 -9.34 8.39 -2.66
C ILE A 55 -9.18 6.87 -2.82
N ILE A 56 -8.20 6.44 -3.63
CA ILE A 56 -7.93 5.02 -3.92
C ILE A 56 -7.53 4.24 -2.66
N TYR A 57 -6.60 4.76 -1.85
CA TYR A 57 -6.12 4.04 -0.66
C TYR A 57 -6.95 4.27 0.61
N THR A 58 -8.05 5.03 0.54
CA THR A 58 -8.95 5.20 1.69
C THR A 58 -9.89 4.01 1.82
N THR A 59 -9.81 3.32 2.96
CA THR A 59 -10.66 2.15 3.26
C THR A 59 -12.07 2.52 3.71
N ASN A 60 -12.27 3.73 4.27
CA ASN A 60 -13.54 4.17 4.84
C ASN A 60 -14.75 3.95 3.94
N LEU A 61 -14.64 4.17 2.62
CA LEU A 61 -15.75 3.99 1.68
C LEU A 61 -16.17 2.51 1.56
N ILE A 62 -15.19 1.62 1.39
CA ILE A 62 -15.40 0.18 1.22
C ILE A 62 -15.85 -0.44 2.56
N GLU A 63 -15.24 -0.03 3.66
CA GLU A 63 -15.60 -0.52 5.00
C GLU A 63 -17.01 -0.10 5.41
N ASN A 64 -17.44 1.14 5.14
CA ASN A 64 -18.81 1.58 5.40
C ASN A 64 -19.83 0.77 4.60
N LEU A 65 -19.52 0.48 3.34
CA LEU A 65 -20.39 -0.32 2.48
C LEU A 65 -20.53 -1.75 3.02
N ASN A 66 -19.40 -2.40 3.31
CA ASN A 66 -19.38 -3.77 3.84
C ASN A 66 -20.11 -3.86 5.18
N GLY A 67 -19.95 -2.88 6.06
CA GLY A 67 -20.65 -2.83 7.35
C GLY A 67 -22.17 -2.67 7.26
N LYS A 68 -22.70 -2.18 6.14
CA LYS A 68 -24.15 -2.07 5.89
C LYS A 68 -24.77 -3.30 5.24
N ILE A 69 -23.96 -4.08 4.51
CA ILE A 69 -24.41 -5.26 3.77
C ILE A 69 -24.32 -6.54 4.62
N ARG A 70 -23.42 -6.56 5.62
CA ARG A 70 -23.21 -7.70 6.52
C ARG A 70 -24.18 -7.75 7.70
#